data_AF-A0A6M0S3L0-F1
#
_entry.id   AF-A0A6M0S3L0-F1
#
_cell.length_a   1.000
_cell.length_b   1.000
_cell.length_c   1.000
_cell.angle_alpha   90.00
_cell.angle_beta   90.00
_cell.angle_gamma   90.00
#
_symmetry.space_group_name_H-M   'P 1'
#
loop_
_entity.id
_entity.type
_entity.pdbx_description
1 polymer ?
#
loop_
_entity_poly.entity_id
_entity_poly.type
_entity_poly.pdbx_seq_one_letter_code
_entity_poly.pdbx_strand_id
1 'polypeptide(L)'
;MSQAVTPKEYCELWVPKFHDISPDERGYRQFCIKELARITGYSKGSIQNWGVNFEKAPDAVSRMCAMASILNRTSTDWSDFIDEQ
;
A
#
# COMPACT_ATOMS: atom_id res chain seq x y z
N MET A 1 4.16 -9.81 -17.23
CA MET A 1 4.74 -10.18 -15.92
C MET A 1 4.53 -8.99 -15.00
N SER A 2 3.75 -9.11 -13.93
CA SER A 2 3.57 -8.00 -12.97
C SER A 2 4.89 -7.78 -12.23
N GLN A 3 5.53 -6.64 -12.47
CA GLN A 3 6.71 -6.20 -11.74
C GLN A 3 6.39 -6.19 -10.23
N ALA A 4 7.26 -6.78 -9.42
CA ALA A 4 7.10 -6.74 -7.96
C ALA A 4 7.11 -5.28 -7.50
N VAL A 5 6.19 -4.91 -6.60
CA VAL A 5 6.08 -3.56 -6.04
C VAL A 5 6.51 -3.65 -4.59
N THR A 6 7.52 -2.89 -4.19
CA THR A 6 7.97 -2.90 -2.80
C THR A 6 6.89 -2.32 -1.88
N PRO A 7 6.89 -2.65 -0.57
CA PRO A 7 5.93 -2.07 0.36
C PRO A 7 6.02 -0.54 0.41
N LYS A 8 7.22 0.02 0.25
CA LYS A 8 7.44 1.47 0.19
C LYS A 8 6.74 2.09 -1.02
N GLU A 9 7.04 1.61 -2.22
CA GLU A 9 6.44 2.10 -3.46
C GLU A 9 4.91 1.97 -3.44
N TYR A 10 4.41 0.87 -2.89
CA TYR A 10 2.98 0.67 -2.70
C TYR A 10 2.36 1.76 -1.84
N CYS A 11 2.97 2.04 -0.69
CA CYS A 11 2.45 3.05 0.21
C CYS A 11 2.51 4.44 -0.42
N GLU A 12 3.61 4.79 -1.07
CA GLU A 12 3.78 6.10 -1.73
C GLU A 12 2.73 6.35 -2.81
N LEU A 13 2.28 5.28 -3.48
CA LEU A 13 1.28 5.38 -4.52
C LEU A 13 -0.15 5.46 -3.98
N TRP A 14 -0.48 4.71 -2.94
CA TRP A 14 -1.87 4.47 -2.52
C TRP A 14 -2.28 5.16 -1.23
N VAL A 15 -1.38 5.28 -0.25
CA VAL A 15 -1.71 5.89 1.04
C VAL A 15 -2.15 7.35 0.88
N PRO A 16 -1.47 8.20 0.06
CA PRO A 16 -1.95 9.56 -0.18
C PRO A 16 -3.34 9.60 -0.80
N LYS A 17 -3.67 8.67 -1.69
CA LYS A 17 -4.98 8.60 -2.36
C LYS A 17 -6.11 8.17 -1.42
N PHE A 18 -5.81 7.31 -0.44
CA PHE A 18 -6.82 6.79 0.48
C PHE A 18 -7.04 7.65 1.72
N HIS A 19 -6.02 8.38 2.15
CA HIS A 19 -6.02 9.07 3.43
C HIS A 19 -5.70 10.56 3.34
N ASP A 20 -5.55 11.11 2.13
CA ASP A 20 -5.24 12.52 1.88
C ASP A 20 -4.07 13.01 2.74
N ILE A 21 -2.97 12.23 2.72
CA ILE A 21 -1.79 12.45 3.57
C ILE A 21 -0.51 12.32 2.75
N SER A 22 0.42 13.27 2.90
CA SER A 22 1.69 13.28 2.19
C SER A 22 2.71 12.32 2.83
N PRO A 23 3.64 11.71 2.05
CA PRO A 23 4.73 10.88 2.59
C PRO A 23 5.59 11.57 3.67
N ASP A 24 5.70 12.90 3.59
CA ASP A 24 6.48 13.72 4.54
C ASP A 24 5.69 14.09 5.81
N GLU A 25 4.39 13.81 5.85
CA GLU A 25 3.54 14.18 6.97
C GLU A 25 3.61 13.19 8.14
N ARG A 26 3.51 13.76 9.35
CA ARG A 26 3.50 12.98 10.58
C ARG A 26 2.26 12.08 10.60
N GLY A 27 2.49 10.78 10.64
CA GLY A 27 1.42 9.78 10.69
C GLY A 27 1.31 8.95 9.42
N TYR A 28 1.92 9.38 8.30
CA TYR A 28 1.99 8.63 7.05
C TYR A 28 2.42 7.17 7.28
N ARG A 29 3.52 6.98 8.00
CA ARG A 29 4.03 5.65 8.33
C ARG A 29 3.01 4.76 9.06
N GLN A 30 2.15 5.33 9.92
CA GLN A 30 1.12 4.54 10.62
C GLN A 30 -0.01 4.12 9.68
N PHE A 31 -0.37 4.96 8.70
CA PHE A 31 -1.29 4.56 7.63
C PHE A 31 -0.68 3.47 6.76
N CYS A 32 0.60 3.58 6.39
CA CYS A 32 1.33 2.52 5.69
C CYS A 32 1.26 1.19 6.45
N ILE A 33 1.53 1.19 7.76
CA ILE A 33 1.45 -0.03 8.59
C ILE A 33 0.02 -0.61 8.59
N LYS A 34 -1.01 0.24 8.74
CA LYS A 34 -2.41 -0.20 8.75
C LYS A 34 -2.79 -0.84 7.41
N GLU A 35 -2.38 -0.23 6.31
CA GLU A 35 -2.72 -0.70 4.98
C GLU A 35 -1.96 -1.98 4.61
N LEU A 36 -0.66 -2.04 4.91
CA LEU A 36 0.13 -3.26 4.74
C LEU A 36 -0.45 -4.40 5.59
N ALA A 37 -0.90 -4.14 6.82
CA ALA A 37 -1.57 -5.16 7.64
C ALA A 37 -2.86 -5.66 6.98
N ARG A 38 -3.64 -4.77 6.38
CA ARG A 38 -4.89 -5.10 5.68
C ARG A 38 -4.64 -6.02 4.48
N ILE A 39 -3.68 -5.68 3.63
CA ILE A 39 -3.46 -6.42 2.37
C ILE A 39 -2.63 -7.70 2.56
N THR A 40 -1.74 -7.74 3.56
CA THR A 40 -0.83 -8.87 3.75
C THR A 40 -1.28 -9.86 4.83
N GLY A 41 -2.16 -9.43 5.75
CA GLY A 41 -2.58 -10.22 6.90
C GLY A 41 -1.54 -10.28 8.04
N TYR A 42 -0.36 -9.69 7.89
CA TYR A 42 0.62 -9.60 8.99
C TYR A 42 0.13 -8.66 10.10
N SER A 43 0.55 -8.94 11.34
CA SER A 43 0.26 -8.07 12.46
C SER A 43 1.01 -6.73 12.32
N LYS A 44 0.39 -5.65 12.78
CA LYS A 44 1.01 -4.31 12.78
C LYS A 44 2.37 -4.28 13.49
N GLY A 45 2.53 -5.08 14.55
CA GLY A 45 3.79 -5.22 15.27
C GLY A 45 4.89 -5.89 14.44
N SER A 46 4.54 -6.91 13.63
CA SER A 46 5.50 -7.52 12.69
C SER A 46 5.97 -6.49 11.66
N ILE A 47 5.04 -5.73 11.09
CA ILE A 47 5.30 -4.72 10.05
C ILE A 47 6.13 -3.55 10.59
N GLN A 48 5.93 -3.16 11.85
CA GLN A 48 6.76 -2.15 12.52
C GLN A 48 8.24 -2.55 12.54
N ASN A 49 8.55 -3.85 12.61
CA ASN A 49 9.91 -4.38 12.64
C ASN A 49 10.55 -4.55 11.24
N TRP A 50 9.83 -4.25 10.15
CA TRP A 50 10.37 -4.37 8.79
C TRP A 50 11.34 -3.26 8.39
N GLY A 51 11.61 -2.32 9.29
CA GLY A 51 12.43 -1.15 9.01
C GLY A 51 11.62 0.09 8.69
N VAL A 52 12.32 1.21 8.44
CA VAL A 52 11.66 2.50 8.19
C VAL A 52 10.99 2.51 6.81
N ASN A 53 11.64 1.87 5.83
CA ASN A 53 11.19 1.76 4.44
C ASN A 53 10.69 0.34 4.13
N PHE A 54 10.44 -0.48 5.14
CA PHE A 54 10.01 -1.88 5.02
C PHE A 54 11.00 -2.78 4.27
N GLU A 55 12.29 -2.44 4.30
CA GLU A 55 13.38 -3.15 3.62
C GLU A 55 13.58 -4.59 4.12
N LYS A 56 13.11 -4.93 5.31
CA LYS A 56 13.16 -6.29 5.89
C LYS A 56 11.86 -7.08 5.69
N ALA A 57 10.93 -6.57 4.89
CA ALA A 57 9.70 -7.30 4.60
C ALA A 57 10.01 -8.62 3.84
N PRO A 58 9.28 -9.71 4.09
CA PRO A 58 9.41 -10.93 3.30
C PRO A 58 9.15 -10.69 1.80
N ASP A 59 9.89 -11.34 0.91
CA ASP A 59 9.75 -11.17 -0.55
C ASP A 59 8.33 -11.38 -1.09
N ALA A 60 7.55 -12.24 -0.43
CA ALA A 60 6.15 -12.48 -0.76
C ALA A 60 5.30 -11.21 -0.64
N VAL A 61 5.64 -10.30 0.27
CA VAL A 61 4.93 -9.03 0.48
C VAL A 61 4.96 -8.17 -0.78
N SER A 62 6.07 -8.13 -1.51
CA SER A 62 6.16 -7.34 -2.74
C SER A 62 5.23 -7.85 -3.84
N ARG A 63 4.97 -9.16 -3.87
CA ARG A 63 3.95 -9.75 -4.77
C ARG A 63 2.54 -9.39 -4.34
N MET A 64 2.26 -9.42 -3.04
CA MET A 64 0.95 -9.01 -2.50
C MET A 64 0.68 -7.51 -2.76
N CYS A 65 1.68 -6.66 -2.61
CA CYS A 65 1.61 -5.23 -2.92
C CYS A 65 1.34 -4.98 -4.41
N ALA A 66 1.97 -5.76 -5.29
CA ALA A 66 1.69 -5.68 -6.73
C ALA A 66 0.23 -6.08 -7.05
N MET A 67 -0.26 -7.18 -6.47
CA MET A 67 -1.66 -7.61 -6.62
C MET A 67 -2.64 -6.57 -6.10
N ALA A 68 -2.42 -6.07 -4.89
CA ALA A 68 -3.23 -5.00 -4.30
C ALA A 68 -3.21 -3.73 -5.16
N SER A 69 -2.08 -3.38 -5.77
CA SER A 69 -1.99 -2.23 -6.67
C SER A 69 -2.84 -2.39 -7.91
N ILE A 70 -2.88 -3.59 -8.50
CA ILE A 70 -3.72 -3.89 -9.66
C ILE A 70 -5.20 -3.72 -9.28
N LEU A 71 -5.60 -4.31 -8.14
CA LEU A 71 -6.98 -4.21 -7.63
C LEU A 71 -7.39 -2.76 -7.35
N ASN A 72 -6.51 -1.98 -6.71
CA ASN A 72 -6.77 -0.59 -6.42
C ASN A 72 -6.91 0.26 -7.70
N ARG A 73 -6.09 -0.01 -8.73
CA ARG A 73 -6.23 0.66 -10.04
C ARG A 73 -7.57 0.35 -10.67
N THR A 74 -7.94 -0.93 -10.74
CA THR A 74 -9.23 -1.31 -11.31
C THR A 74 -10.38 -0.69 -10.51
N SER A 75 -10.30 -0.67 -9.19
CA SER A 75 -11.34 -0.06 -8.36
C SER A 75 -11.44 1.45 -8.55
N THR A 76 -10.33 2.14 -8.79
CA THR A 76 -10.33 3.59 -9.04
C THR A 76 -10.97 3.88 -10.40
N ASP A 77 -10.60 3.12 -11.43
CA ASP A 77 -11.12 3.23 -12.79
C ASP A 77 -12.65 3.10 -12.81
N TRP A 78 -13.21 2.11 -12.12
CA TRP A 78 -14.67 1.95 -12.02
C TRP A 78 -15.38 3.08 -11.29
N SER A 79 -14.74 3.75 -10.33
CA SER A 79 -15.34 4.92 -9.67
C SER A 79 -15.49 6.08 -10.65
N ASP A 80 -14.46 6.34 -11.47
CA ASP A 80 -14.47 7.40 -12.47
C ASP A 80 -15.60 7.18 -13.50
N PHE A 81 -15.88 5.92 -13.87
CA PHE A 81 -17.00 5.57 -14.76
C PHE A 81 -18.40 5.76 -14.15
N ILE A 82 -18.56 5.65 -12.83
CA ILE A 82 -19.88 5.77 -12.17
C ILE A 82 -20.27 7.24 -12.00
N ASP A 83 -19.29 8.14 -11.82
CA ASP A 83 -19.53 9.57 -11.59
C ASP A 83 -19.86 10.36 -12.88
N GLU A 84 -19.76 9.75 -14.07
CA GLU A 84 -20.10 10.35 -15.37
C GLU A 84 -21.56 10.13 -15.84
N GLN A 85 -22.43 9.48 -15.05
CA GLN A 85 -23.82 9.14 -15.39
C GLN A 85 -24.85 9.86 -14.50
#